data_AF-A0A535JAU8-F1
#
_entry.id   AF-A0A535JAU8-F1
#
_cell.length_a   1.000
_cell.length_b   1.000
_cell.length_c   1.000
_cell.angle_alpha   90.00
_cell.angle_beta   90.00
_cell.angle_gamma   90.00
#
_symmetry.space_group_name_H-M   'P 1'
#
loop_
_entity.id
_entity.type
_entity.pdbx_description
1 polymer ?
#
loop_
_entity_poly.entity_id
_entity_poly.type
_entity_poly.pdbx_seq_one_letter_code
_entity_poly.pdbx_strand_id
1 'polypeptide(L)'
;RKNHEREKARLIRQVTERRAEVREKIIDYLRGHPCVDCGEDDIVVLEFDHIGDKVADISVYAGGGRSWERVRAEIDKCEVRCANCHRRKTRERSAGRDRLSLPADRPSRVSRLPVQLSLDATLGVRTCRVCSKTKPLIEFPYRSLRRQTRQWICLLCQREYTNDWYRRNSNRQIAKAKVRNRRARADLRIQVRDYLLCHPCVDCGESDPDVLDFDHLRDKTANVSTLMQSPVSWKAVTDEIAKCEIRCANCHRRRTASSGNYYRTRSSR
;
A
#
# COMPACT_ATOMS: atom_id res chain seq x y z
N ARG A 1 18.46 -36.35 6.37
CA ARG A 1 17.08 -35.85 6.18
C ARG A 1 16.18 -36.04 7.42
N LYS A 2 15.93 -37.27 7.91
CA LYS A 2 15.10 -37.50 9.12
C LYS A 2 15.56 -36.78 10.40
N ASN A 3 16.87 -36.62 10.62
CA ASN A 3 17.39 -35.90 11.79
C ASN A 3 17.10 -34.39 11.75
N HIS A 4 17.27 -33.77 10.57
CA HIS A 4 16.94 -32.37 10.31
C HIS A 4 15.44 -32.08 10.47
N GLU A 5 14.56 -33.00 10.04
CA GLU A 5 13.11 -32.86 10.24
C GLU A 5 12.70 -32.96 11.72
N ARG A 6 13.33 -33.87 12.48
CA ARG A 6 13.10 -34.01 13.93
C ARG A 6 13.59 -32.79 14.71
N GLU A 7 14.76 -32.25 14.35
CA GLU A 7 15.34 -31.06 14.97
C GLU A 7 14.52 -29.80 14.65
N LYS A 8 14.06 -29.66 13.40
CA LYS A 8 13.11 -28.61 12.99
C LYS A 8 11.80 -28.70 13.78
N ALA A 9 11.24 -29.90 13.94
CA ALA A 9 10.01 -30.10 14.71
C ALA A 9 10.17 -29.81 16.21
N ARG A 10 11.36 -30.05 16.78
CA ARG A 10 11.68 -29.68 18.17
C ARG A 10 11.79 -28.16 18.33
N LEU A 11 12.50 -27.48 17.43
CA LEU A 11 12.63 -26.01 17.47
C LEU A 11 11.28 -25.31 17.29
N ILE A 12 10.43 -25.79 16.38
CA ILE A 12 9.07 -25.26 16.20
C ILE A 12 8.27 -25.39 17.50
N ARG A 13 8.30 -26.55 18.17
CA ARG A 13 7.61 -26.77 19.45
C ARG A 13 8.08 -25.84 20.56
N GLN A 14 9.40 -25.69 20.73
CA GLN A 14 9.97 -24.78 21.72
C GLN A 14 9.61 -23.31 21.45
N VAL A 15 9.61 -22.90 20.18
CA VAL A 15 9.19 -21.56 19.78
C VAL A 15 7.69 -21.36 20.02
N THR A 16 6.85 -22.36 19.75
CA THR A 16 5.40 -22.25 20.01
C THR A 16 5.08 -22.19 21.51
N GLU A 17 5.74 -22.99 22.34
CA GLU A 17 5.57 -22.96 23.81
C GLU A 17 6.00 -21.61 24.37
N ARG A 18 7.17 -21.11 23.96
CA ARG A 18 7.65 -19.79 24.40
C ARG A 18 6.76 -18.65 23.94
N ARG A 19 6.18 -18.73 22.74
CA ARG A 19 5.19 -17.75 22.25
C ARG A 19 3.91 -17.78 23.09
N ALA A 20 3.44 -18.95 23.51
CA ALA A 20 2.26 -19.07 24.37
C ALA A 20 2.52 -18.45 25.75
N GLU A 21 3.65 -18.76 26.38
CA GLU A 21 4.05 -18.19 27.67
C GLU A 21 4.17 -16.66 27.61
N VAL A 22 4.87 -16.13 26.61
CA VAL A 22 5.01 -14.68 26.41
C VAL A 22 3.66 -14.03 26.17
N ARG A 23 2.78 -14.68 25.39
CA ARG A 23 1.43 -14.16 25.12
C ARG A 23 0.59 -14.06 26.40
N GLU A 24 0.61 -15.07 27.26
CA GLU A 24 -0.10 -15.03 28.54
C GLU A 24 0.39 -13.87 29.42
N LYS A 25 1.71 -13.68 29.51
CA LYS A 25 2.30 -12.57 30.27
C LYS A 25 1.95 -11.19 29.69
N ILE A 26 1.85 -11.06 28.37
CA ILE A 26 1.39 -9.83 27.73
C ILE A 26 -0.09 -9.56 28.04
N ILE A 27 -0.94 -10.58 27.97
CA ILE A 27 -2.37 -10.46 28.28
C ILE A 27 -2.56 -10.02 29.74
N ASP A 28 -1.82 -10.64 30.66
CA ASP A 28 -1.85 -10.29 32.08
C ASP A 28 -1.41 -8.84 32.32
N TYR A 29 -0.34 -8.40 31.65
CA TYR A 29 0.09 -7.01 31.69
C TYR A 29 -0.99 -6.04 31.18
N LEU A 30 -1.61 -6.32 30.03
CA LEU A 30 -2.61 -5.44 29.41
C LEU A 30 -3.90 -5.32 30.24
N ARG A 31 -4.26 -6.34 31.03
CA ARG A 31 -5.43 -6.26 31.96
C ARG A 31 -5.29 -5.15 33.00
N GLY A 32 -4.06 -4.83 33.40
CA GLY A 32 -3.77 -3.78 34.38
C GLY A 32 -3.46 -2.40 33.78
N HIS A 33 -3.36 -2.30 32.44
CA HIS A 33 -2.88 -1.09 31.76
C HIS A 33 -3.85 -0.70 30.63
N PRO A 34 -4.95 0.00 30.94
CA PRO A 34 -5.86 0.54 29.93
C PRO A 34 -5.19 1.64 29.11
N CYS A 35 -5.83 2.05 28.02
CA CYS A 35 -5.34 3.11 27.13
C CYS A 35 -5.07 4.41 27.91
N VAL A 36 -3.84 4.93 27.84
CA VAL A 36 -3.43 6.13 28.57
C VAL A 36 -4.22 7.39 28.19
N ASP A 37 -4.72 7.48 26.94
CA ASP A 37 -5.39 8.69 26.45
C ASP A 37 -6.93 8.68 26.66
N CYS A 38 -7.58 7.51 26.69
CA CYS A 38 -9.05 7.41 26.69
C CYS A 38 -9.63 6.36 27.66
N GLY A 39 -8.80 5.60 28.38
CA GLY A 39 -9.24 4.61 29.36
C GLY A 39 -9.83 3.32 28.80
N GLU A 40 -9.85 3.12 27.47
CA GLU A 40 -10.27 1.85 26.85
C GLU A 40 -9.46 0.67 27.40
N ASP A 41 -10.15 -0.38 27.86
CA ASP A 41 -9.58 -1.55 28.53
C ASP A 41 -9.68 -2.83 27.70
N ASP A 42 -10.38 -2.80 26.55
CA ASP A 42 -10.47 -3.95 25.66
C ASP A 42 -9.11 -4.29 25.04
N ILE A 43 -8.51 -5.37 25.54
CA ILE A 43 -7.21 -5.91 25.12
C ILE A 43 -7.12 -6.14 23.61
N VAL A 44 -8.24 -6.39 22.92
CA VAL A 44 -8.28 -6.61 21.47
C VAL A 44 -7.89 -5.35 20.68
N VAL A 45 -8.19 -4.17 21.23
CA VAL A 45 -7.94 -2.89 20.54
C VAL A 45 -6.68 -2.18 21.03
N LEU A 46 -6.08 -2.65 22.13
CA LEU A 46 -4.85 -2.09 22.70
C LEU A 46 -3.59 -2.41 21.87
N GLU A 47 -2.68 -1.45 21.84
CA GLU A 47 -1.38 -1.47 21.17
C GLU A 47 -0.32 -0.86 22.06
N PHE A 48 0.93 -1.29 21.87
CA PHE A 48 2.09 -0.64 22.46
C PHE A 48 2.60 0.47 21.52
N ASP A 49 2.40 1.73 21.91
CA ASP A 49 2.94 2.92 21.22
C ASP A 49 4.31 3.29 21.80
N HIS A 50 5.32 3.39 20.94
CA HIS A 50 6.69 3.69 21.38
C HIS A 50 6.88 5.22 21.52
N ILE A 51 7.62 5.63 22.55
CA ILE A 51 7.82 7.06 22.86
C ILE A 51 9.20 7.57 22.37
N GLY A 52 10.08 6.71 21.83
CA GLY A 52 11.46 7.07 21.43
C GLY A 52 12.03 6.32 20.22
N ASP A 53 13.37 6.41 20.03
CA ASP A 53 14.08 5.84 18.87
C ASP A 53 14.10 4.30 18.87
N LYS A 54 13.73 3.74 17.70
CA LYS A 54 13.30 2.35 17.50
C LYS A 54 14.46 1.37 17.32
N VAL A 55 14.31 0.14 17.86
CA VAL A 55 15.11 -1.04 17.47
C VAL A 55 14.26 -2.12 16.74
N ALA A 56 12.98 -2.35 17.11
CA ALA A 56 11.98 -3.10 16.30
C ALA A 56 10.58 -3.12 16.98
N ASP A 57 9.52 -3.51 16.25
CA ASP A 57 8.14 -3.63 16.80
C ASP A 57 7.99 -4.82 17.78
N ILE A 58 7.30 -4.63 18.92
CA ILE A 58 7.04 -5.68 19.92
C ILE A 58 6.35 -6.91 19.32
N SER A 59 5.48 -6.73 18.33
CA SER A 59 4.81 -7.82 17.61
C SER A 59 5.81 -8.75 16.89
N VAL A 60 6.92 -8.20 16.39
CA VAL A 60 8.01 -8.96 15.75
C VAL A 60 8.84 -9.69 16.80
N TYR A 61 9.05 -9.08 17.97
CA TYR A 61 9.76 -9.71 19.10
C TYR A 61 8.96 -10.86 19.72
N ALA A 62 7.66 -10.69 19.94
CA ALA A 62 6.75 -11.72 20.43
C ALA A 62 6.64 -12.88 19.43
N GLY A 63 6.63 -12.60 18.13
CA GLY A 63 6.72 -13.61 17.08
C GLY A 63 8.08 -14.32 17.00
N GLY A 64 9.17 -13.68 17.43
CA GLY A 64 10.54 -14.22 17.31
C GLY A 64 10.94 -15.29 18.32
N GLY A 65 10.10 -15.60 19.32
CA GLY A 65 10.45 -16.58 20.37
C GLY A 65 11.53 -16.11 21.34
N ARG A 66 11.65 -14.79 21.54
CA ARG A 66 12.61 -14.16 22.48
C ARG A 66 12.21 -14.42 23.94
N SER A 67 13.15 -14.26 24.88
CA SER A 67 12.87 -14.37 26.32
C SER A 67 11.95 -13.24 26.78
N TRP A 68 11.13 -13.52 27.80
CA TRP A 68 10.22 -12.56 28.41
C TRP A 68 10.92 -11.28 28.87
N GLU A 69 12.12 -11.38 29.45
CA GLU A 69 12.91 -10.23 29.91
C GLU A 69 13.18 -9.21 28.80
N ARG A 70 13.49 -9.70 27.60
CA ARG A 70 13.74 -8.84 26.45
C ARG A 70 12.47 -8.22 25.90
N VAL A 71 11.34 -8.92 26.01
CA VAL A 71 10.02 -8.37 25.66
C VAL A 71 9.61 -7.31 26.68
N ARG A 72 9.80 -7.54 27.98
CA ARG A 72 9.55 -6.58 29.06
C ARG A 72 10.37 -5.30 28.86
N ALA A 73 11.66 -5.41 28.58
CA ALA A 73 12.51 -4.24 28.35
C ALA A 73 12.09 -3.37 27.16
N GLU A 74 11.34 -3.92 26.19
CA GLU A 74 10.72 -3.14 25.11
C GLU A 74 9.35 -2.58 25.52
N ILE A 75 8.56 -3.34 26.29
CA ILE A 75 7.29 -2.86 26.89
C ILE A 75 7.54 -1.63 27.77
N ASP A 76 8.62 -1.62 28.56
CA ASP A 76 8.99 -0.50 29.44
C ASP A 76 9.30 0.80 28.67
N LYS A 77 9.52 0.73 27.36
CA LYS A 77 9.74 1.89 26.47
C LYS A 77 8.47 2.31 25.71
N CYS A 78 7.35 1.66 26.00
CA CYS A 78 6.08 1.85 25.32
C CYS A 78 4.98 2.29 26.28
N GLU A 79 4.03 3.04 25.75
CA GLU A 79 2.75 3.35 26.38
C GLU A 79 1.65 2.47 25.77
N VAL A 80 0.70 2.04 26.58
CA VAL A 80 -0.46 1.30 26.09
C VAL A 80 -1.51 2.28 25.58
N ARG A 81 -1.84 2.20 24.29
CA ARG A 81 -2.87 3.03 23.63
C ARG A 81 -3.81 2.16 22.82
N CYS A 82 -5.09 2.50 22.73
CA CYS A 82 -5.98 1.86 21.75
C CYS A 82 -5.59 2.27 20.32
N ALA A 83 -5.97 1.45 19.34
CA ALA A 83 -5.65 1.69 17.93
C ALA A 83 -6.09 3.08 17.43
N ASN A 84 -7.25 3.56 17.88
CA ASN A 84 -7.72 4.91 17.55
C ASN A 84 -6.79 6.01 18.12
N CYS A 85 -6.43 5.95 19.40
CA CYS A 85 -5.56 6.95 20.04
C CYS A 85 -4.13 6.90 19.51
N HIS A 86 -3.60 5.70 19.23
CA HIS A 86 -2.30 5.52 18.59
C HIS A 86 -2.23 6.18 17.20
N ARG A 87 -3.31 6.10 16.41
CA ARG A 87 -3.41 6.78 15.11
C ARG A 87 -3.42 8.30 15.24
N ARG A 88 -4.21 8.84 16.17
CA ARG A 88 -4.23 10.29 16.48
C ARG A 88 -2.83 10.78 16.84
N LYS A 89 -2.13 10.06 17.73
CA LYS A 89 -0.76 10.41 18.13
C LYS A 89 0.24 10.36 16.97
N THR A 90 0.13 9.34 16.12
CA THR A 90 0.98 9.22 14.92
C THR A 90 0.76 10.38 13.96
N ARG A 91 -0.48 10.84 13.80
CA ARG A 91 -0.84 12.00 12.98
C ARG A 91 -0.31 13.31 13.56
N GLU A 92 -0.48 13.55 14.86
CA GLU A 92 0.07 14.71 15.56
C GLU A 92 1.60 14.82 15.34
N ARG A 93 2.31 13.70 15.51
CA ARG A 93 3.77 13.62 15.27
C ARG A 93 4.15 13.88 13.81
N SER A 94 3.26 13.55 12.86
CA SER A 94 3.51 13.66 11.41
C SER A 94 3.04 14.98 10.79
N ALA A 95 2.09 15.69 11.41
CA ALA A 95 1.45 16.91 10.90
C ALA A 95 2.43 18.09 10.71
N GLY A 96 3.64 18.01 11.25
CA GLY A 96 4.71 18.97 11.00
C GLY A 96 5.36 18.89 9.60
N ARG A 97 4.91 18.01 8.69
CA ARG A 97 5.59 17.75 7.39
C ARG A 97 4.66 17.62 6.17
N ASP A 98 3.76 18.56 5.87
CA ASP A 98 3.40 18.92 4.48
C ASP A 98 2.24 19.93 4.43
N ARG A 99 2.51 21.15 3.97
CA ARG A 99 1.50 22.07 3.39
C ARG A 99 2.10 22.79 2.19
N LEU A 100 1.83 22.29 0.98
CA LEU A 100 1.94 23.10 -0.24
C LEU A 100 0.86 22.65 -1.24
N SER A 101 -0.22 23.43 -1.30
CA SER A 101 -1.27 23.37 -2.31
C SER A 101 -0.81 24.05 -3.60
N LEU A 102 -1.09 23.48 -4.77
CA LEU A 102 -0.83 24.12 -6.07
C LEU A 102 -1.97 23.80 -7.07
N PRO A 103 -2.19 24.67 -8.08
CA PRO A 103 -3.49 24.84 -8.73
C PRO A 103 -3.80 23.74 -9.75
N ALA A 104 -5.11 23.58 -9.95
CA ALA A 104 -5.74 22.66 -10.87
C ALA A 104 -5.83 23.27 -12.27
N ASP A 105 -5.15 22.68 -13.24
CA ASP A 105 -5.60 22.70 -14.63
C ASP A 105 -4.93 21.58 -15.42
N ARG A 106 -5.73 20.81 -16.17
CA ARG A 106 -5.27 19.78 -17.11
C ARG A 106 -6.00 19.96 -18.44
N PRO A 107 -5.30 19.92 -19.59
CA PRO A 107 -5.95 19.77 -20.88
C PRO A 107 -6.36 18.30 -21.13
N SER A 108 -7.57 18.13 -21.67
CA SER A 108 -8.16 16.85 -22.06
C SER A 108 -7.45 16.20 -23.26
N ARG A 109 -7.31 14.88 -23.22
CA ARG A 109 -6.71 14.08 -24.30
C ARG A 109 -7.65 14.01 -25.51
N VAL A 110 -7.16 14.38 -26.68
CA VAL A 110 -7.88 14.26 -27.97
C VAL A 110 -7.87 12.81 -28.46
N SER A 111 -9.05 12.28 -28.75
CA SER A 111 -9.31 10.98 -29.36
C SER A 111 -8.83 10.96 -30.82
N ARG A 112 -8.16 9.89 -31.27
CA ARG A 112 -7.72 9.73 -32.68
C ARG A 112 -8.60 8.69 -33.38
N LEU A 113 -9.09 9.02 -34.58
CA LEU A 113 -9.83 8.12 -35.48
C LEU A 113 -8.89 7.11 -36.20
N PRO A 114 -9.41 5.96 -36.67
CA PRO A 114 -8.62 4.94 -37.38
C PRO A 114 -8.22 5.41 -38.79
N VAL A 115 -7.02 5.04 -39.25
CA VAL A 115 -6.50 5.33 -40.61
C VAL A 115 -6.31 4.02 -41.37
N GLN A 116 -6.88 3.92 -42.58
CA GLN A 116 -6.72 2.77 -43.48
C GLN A 116 -5.34 2.80 -44.18
N LEU A 117 -4.70 1.63 -44.30
CA LEU A 117 -3.37 1.46 -44.90
C LEU A 117 -3.48 0.95 -46.34
N SER A 118 -2.65 1.46 -47.25
CA SER A 118 -2.59 1.03 -48.67
C SER A 118 -1.66 -0.16 -48.88
N LEU A 119 -1.90 -0.96 -49.93
CA LEU A 119 -1.16 -2.19 -50.26
C LEU A 119 0.30 -1.91 -50.68
N ASP A 120 0.55 -0.77 -51.34
CA ASP A 120 1.89 -0.32 -51.76
C ASP A 120 2.79 0.01 -50.57
N ALA A 121 2.21 0.39 -49.43
CA ALA A 121 2.93 0.69 -48.19
C ALA A 121 3.52 -0.56 -47.49
N THR A 122 3.24 -1.76 -48.02
CA THR A 122 3.64 -3.06 -47.47
C THR A 122 4.74 -3.77 -48.26
N LEU A 123 4.85 -3.54 -49.58
CA LEU A 123 5.71 -4.33 -50.48
C LEU A 123 7.05 -3.67 -50.85
N GLY A 124 7.24 -2.38 -50.57
CA GLY A 124 8.52 -1.71 -50.87
C GLY A 124 9.67 -2.17 -49.97
N VAL A 125 10.91 -1.97 -50.42
CA VAL A 125 12.13 -2.19 -49.63
C VAL A 125 12.83 -0.86 -49.32
N ARG A 126 13.58 -0.81 -48.22
CA ARG A 126 14.34 0.36 -47.79
C ARG A 126 15.61 -0.05 -47.05
N THR A 127 16.65 0.76 -47.20
CA THR A 127 17.92 0.58 -46.49
C THR A 127 17.90 1.32 -45.15
N CYS A 128 18.23 0.61 -44.08
CA CYS A 128 18.32 1.20 -42.75
C CYS A 128 19.57 2.08 -42.63
N ARG A 129 19.44 3.32 -42.13
CA ARG A 129 20.59 4.23 -41.92
C ARG A 129 21.59 3.75 -40.84
N VAL A 130 21.15 2.87 -39.93
CA VAL A 130 21.97 2.44 -38.78
C VAL A 130 22.73 1.14 -39.07
N CYS A 131 22.02 0.11 -39.56
CA CYS A 131 22.64 -1.19 -39.84
C CYS A 131 22.96 -1.42 -41.32
N SER A 132 22.63 -0.46 -42.20
CA SER A 132 22.88 -0.49 -43.65
C SER A 132 22.27 -1.67 -44.43
N LYS A 133 21.43 -2.48 -43.79
CA LYS A 133 20.74 -3.61 -44.44
C LYS A 133 19.48 -3.14 -45.19
N THR A 134 19.27 -3.67 -46.39
CA THR A 134 18.03 -3.52 -47.16
C THR A 134 16.97 -4.47 -46.61
N LYS A 135 15.83 -3.92 -46.20
CA LYS A 135 14.74 -4.62 -45.51
C LYS A 135 13.38 -4.18 -46.08
N PRO A 136 12.32 -4.98 -45.96
CA PRO A 136 10.99 -4.56 -46.37
C PRO A 136 10.49 -3.37 -45.53
N LEU A 137 9.66 -2.50 -46.12
CA LEU A 137 9.11 -1.30 -45.49
C LEU A 137 8.30 -1.59 -44.22
N ILE A 138 7.79 -2.81 -44.07
CA ILE A 138 7.11 -3.26 -42.85
C ILE A 138 8.05 -3.29 -41.63
N GLU A 139 9.35 -3.53 -41.85
CA GLU A 139 10.37 -3.47 -40.80
C GLU A 139 10.74 -2.03 -40.42
N PHE A 140 10.13 -1.03 -41.05
CA PHE A 140 10.32 0.39 -40.74
C PHE A 140 9.05 0.95 -40.06
N PRO A 141 9.16 1.47 -38.83
CA PRO A 141 8.03 2.07 -38.13
C PRO A 141 7.48 3.30 -38.88
N TYR A 142 6.20 3.58 -38.71
CA TYR A 142 5.59 4.80 -39.23
C TYR A 142 6.13 6.04 -38.50
N ARG A 143 6.58 7.04 -39.25
CA ARG A 143 6.80 8.41 -38.78
C ARG A 143 5.47 9.15 -38.64
N SER A 144 4.58 8.95 -39.60
CA SER A 144 3.21 9.45 -39.54
C SER A 144 2.29 8.43 -40.17
N LEU A 145 1.39 7.86 -39.37
CA LEU A 145 0.36 6.94 -39.87
C LEU A 145 -0.59 7.66 -40.85
N ARG A 146 -0.97 8.91 -40.55
CA ARG A 146 -1.85 9.75 -41.39
C ARG A 146 -1.24 10.06 -42.76
N ARG A 147 0.06 10.34 -42.82
CA ARG A 147 0.77 10.63 -44.09
C ARG A 147 1.40 9.37 -44.71
N GLN A 148 1.18 8.19 -44.10
CA GLN A 148 1.79 6.92 -44.45
C GLN A 148 3.33 6.98 -44.62
N THR A 149 4.00 7.93 -43.96
CA THR A 149 5.45 8.09 -44.06
C THR A 149 6.16 7.16 -43.09
N ARG A 150 7.16 6.44 -43.59
CA ARG A 150 7.98 5.48 -42.84
C ARG A 150 9.30 6.12 -42.38
N GLN A 151 9.81 5.66 -41.24
CA GLN A 151 11.14 6.05 -40.75
C GLN A 151 12.26 5.47 -41.63
N TRP A 152 13.48 5.96 -41.45
CA TRP A 152 14.69 5.49 -42.13
C TRP A 152 15.54 4.55 -41.27
N ILE A 153 15.02 4.18 -40.09
CA ILE A 153 15.66 3.28 -39.13
C ILE A 153 14.73 2.08 -38.94
N CYS A 154 15.25 0.86 -39.07
CA CYS A 154 14.46 -0.35 -38.89
C CYS A 154 14.03 -0.54 -37.42
N LEU A 155 12.99 -1.36 -37.19
CA LEU A 155 12.42 -1.65 -35.87
C LEU A 155 13.46 -2.13 -34.86
N LEU A 156 14.41 -2.98 -35.27
CA LEU A 156 15.45 -3.51 -34.39
C LEU A 156 16.40 -2.40 -33.91
N CYS A 157 16.95 -1.61 -34.84
CA CYS A 157 17.82 -0.48 -34.49
C CYS A 157 17.08 0.60 -33.70
N GLN A 158 15.80 0.84 -34.01
CA GLN A 158 14.98 1.75 -33.22
C GLN A 158 14.75 1.21 -31.80
N ARG A 159 14.52 -0.10 -31.65
CA ARG A 159 14.35 -0.75 -30.34
C ARG A 159 15.63 -0.67 -29.52
N GLU A 160 16.78 -0.92 -30.11
CA GLU A 160 18.09 -0.76 -29.45
C GLU A 160 18.31 0.68 -28.99
N TYR A 161 18.12 1.65 -29.87
CA TYR A 161 18.20 3.07 -29.53
C TYR A 161 17.23 3.46 -28.40
N THR A 162 16.00 2.98 -28.48
CA THR A 162 14.95 3.28 -27.50
C THR A 162 15.28 2.65 -26.14
N ASN A 163 15.71 1.40 -26.10
CA ASN A 163 16.16 0.72 -24.89
C ASN A 163 17.34 1.44 -24.26
N ASP A 164 18.30 1.87 -25.06
CA ASP A 164 19.49 2.58 -24.62
C ASP A 164 19.15 3.98 -24.05
N TRP A 165 18.25 4.70 -24.73
CA TRP A 165 17.69 5.95 -24.23
C TRP A 165 16.90 5.77 -22.92
N TYR A 166 16.07 4.72 -22.80
CA TYR A 166 15.35 4.40 -21.57
C TYR A 166 16.31 4.00 -20.44
N ARG A 167 17.38 3.23 -20.71
CA ARG A 167 18.41 2.91 -19.71
C ARG A 167 19.07 4.18 -19.17
N ARG A 168 19.40 5.15 -20.04
CA ARG A 168 20.06 6.40 -19.64
C ARG A 168 19.12 7.44 -19.01
N ASN A 169 17.83 7.45 -19.38
CA ASN A 169 16.88 8.49 -18.95
C ASN A 169 15.78 7.99 -18.00
N SER A 170 15.76 6.71 -17.62
CA SER A 170 14.77 6.11 -16.70
C SER A 170 14.66 6.91 -15.41
N ASN A 171 15.77 7.25 -14.78
CA ASN A 171 15.81 8.00 -13.53
C ASN A 171 15.15 9.38 -13.65
N ARG A 172 15.38 10.10 -14.76
CA ARG A 172 14.78 11.41 -15.01
C ARG A 172 13.27 11.31 -15.26
N GLN A 173 12.81 10.26 -15.94
CA GLN A 173 11.38 10.03 -16.17
C GLN A 173 10.65 9.56 -14.90
N ILE A 174 11.30 8.71 -14.09
CA ILE A 174 10.82 8.30 -12.76
C ILE A 174 10.70 9.54 -11.87
N ALA A 175 11.70 10.43 -11.85
CA ALA A 175 11.64 11.68 -11.07
C ALA A 175 10.48 12.58 -11.51
N LYS A 176 10.30 12.79 -12.83
CA LYS A 176 9.16 13.56 -13.37
C LYS A 176 7.81 12.92 -13.05
N ALA A 177 7.71 11.59 -13.11
CA ALA A 177 6.49 10.85 -12.76
C ALA A 177 6.18 10.97 -11.26
N LYS A 178 7.20 10.90 -10.38
CA LYS A 178 7.05 11.11 -8.94
C LYS A 178 6.46 12.48 -8.62
N VAL A 179 6.99 13.55 -9.23
CA VAL A 179 6.47 14.92 -9.06
C VAL A 179 5.02 15.04 -9.52
N ARG A 180 4.70 14.51 -10.70
CA ARG A 180 3.32 14.52 -11.25
C ARG A 180 2.34 13.76 -10.36
N ASN A 181 2.75 12.59 -9.86
CA ASN A 181 1.89 11.74 -9.04
C ASN A 181 1.72 12.29 -7.62
N ARG A 182 2.65 13.13 -7.12
CA ARG A 182 2.52 13.76 -5.80
C ARG A 182 1.24 14.61 -5.69
N ARG A 183 0.95 15.44 -6.70
CA ARG A 183 -0.26 16.28 -6.74
C ARG A 183 -1.52 15.44 -6.82
N ALA A 184 -1.58 14.50 -7.78
CA ALA A 184 -2.74 13.61 -7.94
C ALA A 184 -3.07 12.82 -6.65
N ARG A 185 -2.05 12.40 -5.88
CA ARG A 185 -2.25 11.77 -4.58
C ARG A 185 -2.73 12.73 -3.50
N ALA A 186 -2.33 14.01 -3.54
CA ALA A 186 -2.81 15.02 -2.60
C ALA A 186 -4.29 15.31 -2.83
N ASP A 187 -4.70 15.50 -4.09
CA ASP A 187 -6.09 15.72 -4.47
C ASP A 187 -6.96 14.54 -4.05
N LEU A 188 -6.48 13.32 -4.30
CA LEU A 188 -7.18 12.10 -3.89
C LEU A 188 -7.34 12.01 -2.36
N ARG A 189 -6.31 12.39 -1.59
CA ARG A 189 -6.40 12.41 -0.12
C ARG A 189 -7.46 13.39 0.39
N ILE A 190 -7.58 14.56 -0.25
CA ILE A 190 -8.60 15.56 0.11
C ILE A 190 -9.99 14.96 -0.15
N GLN A 191 -10.23 14.42 -1.35
CA GLN A 191 -11.53 13.82 -1.70
C GLN A 191 -11.91 12.66 -0.78
N VAL A 192 -10.97 11.79 -0.42
CA VAL A 192 -11.20 10.70 0.53
C VAL A 192 -11.51 11.24 1.93
N ARG A 193 -10.80 12.27 2.40
CA ARG A 193 -11.05 12.87 3.71
C ARG A 193 -12.42 13.53 3.76
N ASP A 194 -12.79 14.27 2.72
CA ASP A 194 -14.10 14.92 2.62
C ASP A 194 -15.23 13.88 2.61
N TYR A 195 -15.01 12.73 1.98
CA TYR A 195 -15.93 11.59 2.06
C TYR A 195 -16.05 11.08 3.51
N LEU A 196 -14.94 10.83 4.20
CA LEU A 196 -14.97 10.30 5.58
C LEU A 196 -15.63 11.24 6.59
N LEU A 197 -15.54 12.57 6.40
CA LEU A 197 -16.20 13.54 7.27
C LEU A 197 -17.73 13.40 7.30
N CYS A 198 -18.33 12.86 6.23
CA CYS A 198 -19.78 12.64 6.14
C CYS A 198 -20.20 11.20 6.45
N HIS A 199 -19.26 10.29 6.75
CA HIS A 199 -19.52 8.86 6.92
C HIS A 199 -18.85 8.36 8.20
N PRO A 200 -19.52 8.48 9.36
CA PRO A 200 -18.99 7.99 10.64
C PRO A 200 -18.92 6.45 10.66
N CYS A 201 -18.23 5.91 11.67
CA CYS A 201 -18.12 4.47 11.89
C CYS A 201 -19.50 3.82 12.04
N VAL A 202 -19.77 2.78 11.25
CA VAL A 202 -21.05 2.06 11.26
C VAL A 202 -21.37 1.35 12.58
N ASP A 203 -20.35 1.01 13.39
CA ASP A 203 -20.55 0.23 14.63
C ASP A 203 -20.63 1.11 15.88
N CYS A 204 -19.91 2.23 15.94
CA CYS A 204 -19.81 3.07 17.15
C CYS A 204 -20.05 4.57 16.93
N GLY A 205 -20.27 5.03 15.70
CA GLY A 205 -20.55 6.43 15.39
C GLY A 205 -19.33 7.38 15.46
N GLU A 206 -18.12 6.87 15.70
CA GLU A 206 -16.89 7.69 15.65
C GLU A 206 -16.78 8.42 14.30
N SER A 207 -16.57 9.73 14.35
CA SER A 207 -16.59 10.62 13.18
C SER A 207 -15.22 11.16 12.81
N ASP A 208 -14.20 10.90 13.63
CA ASP A 208 -12.84 11.38 13.36
C ASP A 208 -12.22 10.66 12.13
N PRO A 209 -11.99 11.36 11.00
CA PRO A 209 -11.50 10.75 9.77
C PRO A 209 -10.08 10.16 9.89
N ASP A 210 -9.29 10.53 10.91
CA ASP A 210 -7.94 9.98 11.10
C ASP A 210 -7.95 8.57 11.69
N VAL A 211 -9.05 8.16 12.33
CA VAL A 211 -9.19 6.81 12.92
C VAL A 211 -10.06 5.88 12.08
N LEU A 212 -10.74 6.40 11.06
CA LEU A 212 -11.61 5.64 10.15
C LEU A 212 -10.82 4.91 9.06
N ASP A 213 -11.25 3.70 8.75
CA ASP A 213 -10.77 2.83 7.67
C ASP A 213 -11.94 2.34 6.80
N PHE A 214 -11.60 1.96 5.57
CA PHE A 214 -12.48 1.25 4.65
C PHE A 214 -12.40 -0.26 4.91
N ASP A 215 -13.39 -0.81 5.61
CA ASP A 215 -13.53 -2.25 5.85
C ASP A 215 -14.24 -2.94 4.68
N HIS A 216 -13.59 -3.91 4.05
CA HIS A 216 -14.11 -4.55 2.84
C HIS A 216 -15.00 -5.74 3.22
N LEU A 217 -16.21 -5.80 2.67
CA LEU A 217 -17.15 -6.87 2.97
C LEU A 217 -16.99 -8.12 2.10
N ARG A 218 -16.35 -8.03 0.92
CA ARG A 218 -16.30 -9.10 -0.11
C ARG A 218 -15.00 -9.09 -0.92
N ASP A 219 -14.86 -10.06 -1.84
CA ASP A 219 -13.65 -10.44 -2.58
C ASP A 219 -12.77 -9.28 -3.06
N LYS A 220 -11.47 -9.46 -2.78
CA LYS A 220 -10.44 -8.43 -2.76
C LYS A 220 -9.88 -8.17 -4.16
N THR A 221 -10.00 -6.94 -4.65
CA THR A 221 -9.21 -6.47 -5.81
C THR A 221 -7.99 -5.65 -5.39
N ALA A 222 -8.12 -4.71 -4.45
CA ALA A 222 -6.99 -4.00 -3.82
C ALA A 222 -7.46 -3.15 -2.62
N ASN A 223 -6.68 -3.05 -1.54
CA ASN A 223 -7.02 -2.15 -0.43
C ASN A 223 -7.06 -0.68 -0.92
N VAL A 224 -8.08 0.08 -0.50
CA VAL A 224 -8.19 1.54 -0.78
C VAL A 224 -6.91 2.28 -0.39
N SER A 225 -6.28 1.93 0.74
CA SER A 225 -4.99 2.51 1.17
C SER A 225 -3.84 2.27 0.19
N THR A 226 -3.86 1.14 -0.53
CA THR A 226 -2.88 0.82 -1.58
C THR A 226 -3.23 1.55 -2.90
N LEU A 227 -4.52 1.68 -3.21
CA LEU A 227 -4.99 2.47 -4.35
C LEU A 227 -4.58 3.94 -4.22
N MET A 228 -4.65 4.51 -3.02
CA MET A 228 -4.18 5.87 -2.72
C MET A 228 -2.67 6.07 -2.94
N GLN A 229 -1.88 5.00 -2.93
CA GLN A 229 -0.45 5.05 -3.27
C GLN A 229 -0.20 4.97 -4.77
N SER A 230 -1.19 4.59 -5.56
CA SER A 230 -1.09 4.43 -7.01
C SER A 230 -1.73 5.62 -7.74
N PRO A 231 -1.33 5.93 -8.99
CA PRO A 231 -1.95 6.98 -9.79
C PRO A 231 -3.28 6.48 -10.38
N VAL A 232 -4.29 6.31 -9.52
CA VAL A 232 -5.64 5.88 -9.89
C VAL A 232 -6.57 7.08 -10.07
N SER A 233 -7.63 6.91 -10.85
CA SER A 233 -8.68 7.93 -10.99
C SER A 233 -9.62 7.91 -9.78
N TRP A 234 -10.27 9.05 -9.51
CA TRP A 234 -11.29 9.13 -8.46
C TRP A 234 -12.39 8.09 -8.65
N LYS A 235 -12.83 7.88 -9.89
CA LYS A 235 -13.83 6.86 -10.23
C LYS A 235 -13.44 5.45 -9.76
N ALA A 236 -12.17 5.06 -9.96
CA ALA A 236 -11.71 3.75 -9.50
C ALA A 236 -11.71 3.64 -7.97
N VAL A 237 -11.53 4.75 -7.27
CA VAL A 237 -11.60 4.80 -5.81
C VAL A 237 -13.05 4.76 -5.33
N THR A 238 -13.97 5.51 -5.93
CA THR A 238 -15.40 5.43 -5.59
C THR A 238 -15.99 4.05 -5.84
N ASP A 239 -15.60 3.39 -6.92
CA ASP A 239 -16.03 2.03 -7.24
C ASP A 239 -15.57 1.01 -6.17
N GLU A 240 -14.42 1.25 -5.52
CA GLU A 240 -13.94 0.42 -4.42
C GLU A 240 -14.59 0.82 -3.08
N ILE A 241 -14.76 2.12 -2.82
CA ILE A 241 -15.47 2.63 -1.64
C ILE A 241 -16.89 2.06 -1.57
N ALA A 242 -17.58 1.93 -2.70
CA ALA A 242 -18.92 1.32 -2.76
C ALA A 242 -18.98 -0.14 -2.28
N LYS A 243 -17.84 -0.83 -2.21
CA LYS A 243 -17.73 -2.21 -1.70
C LYS A 243 -17.28 -2.27 -0.24
N CYS A 244 -17.04 -1.11 0.38
CA CYS A 244 -16.51 -0.99 1.73
C CYS A 244 -17.53 -0.36 2.67
N GLU A 245 -17.43 -0.69 3.95
CA GLU A 245 -18.09 0.02 5.04
C GLU A 245 -17.05 0.84 5.82
N ILE A 246 -17.46 1.98 6.37
CA ILE A 246 -16.57 2.83 7.16
C ILE A 246 -16.56 2.37 8.60
N ARG A 247 -15.40 1.98 9.12
CA ARG A 247 -15.21 1.55 10.51
C ARG A 247 -14.01 2.23 11.14
N CYS A 248 -14.07 2.55 12.43
CA CYS A 248 -12.89 2.96 13.16
C CYS A 248 -11.93 1.77 13.40
N ALA A 249 -10.66 2.06 13.63
CA ALA A 249 -9.64 1.04 13.83
C ALA A 249 -9.95 0.08 14.99
N ASN A 250 -10.54 0.58 16.08
CA ASN A 250 -10.98 -0.24 17.22
C ASN A 250 -12.08 -1.23 16.80
N CYS A 251 -13.16 -0.77 16.15
CA CYS A 251 -14.25 -1.65 15.72
C CYS A 251 -13.83 -2.64 14.63
N HIS A 252 -12.97 -2.21 13.71
CA HIS A 252 -12.39 -3.09 12.69
C HIS A 252 -11.58 -4.24 13.33
N ARG A 253 -10.83 -3.97 14.41
CA ARG A 253 -10.10 -5.00 15.17
C ARG A 253 -11.01 -5.95 15.90
N ARG A 254 -12.03 -5.44 16.60
CA ARG A 254 -13.04 -6.28 17.27
C ARG A 254 -13.70 -7.24 16.28
N ARG A 255 -14.14 -6.72 15.12
CA ARG A 255 -14.70 -7.53 14.03
C ARG A 255 -13.71 -8.57 13.52
N THR A 256 -12.47 -8.19 13.26
CA THR A 256 -11.43 -9.13 12.82
C THR A 256 -11.19 -10.24 13.84
N ALA A 257 -11.19 -9.93 15.14
CA ALA A 257 -11.05 -10.90 16.22
C ALA A 257 -12.28 -11.80 16.40
N SER A 258 -13.47 -11.31 16.05
CA SER A 258 -14.70 -12.12 16.05
C SER A 258 -14.82 -13.03 14.83
N SER A 259 -14.41 -12.56 13.64
CA SER A 259 -14.49 -13.31 12.37
C SER A 259 -13.31 -14.26 12.16
N GLY A 260 -12.12 -13.87 12.59
CA GLY A 260 -10.94 -14.72 12.64
C GLY A 260 -10.76 -15.22 14.07
N ASN A 261 -10.78 -16.53 14.28
CA ASN A 261 -10.70 -17.22 15.58
C ASN A 261 -9.34 -17.03 16.34
N TYR A 262 -8.77 -15.81 16.36
CA TYR A 262 -7.42 -15.48 16.82
C TYR A 262 -7.35 -15.06 18.31
N TYR A 263 -8.48 -14.71 18.93
CA TYR A 263 -8.58 -14.26 20.32
C TYR A 263 -9.77 -14.86 21.08
N ARG A 264 -10.08 -16.16 20.90
CA ARG A 264 -10.86 -16.86 21.93
C ARG A 264 -10.01 -16.94 23.19
N THR A 265 -10.10 -15.92 24.05
CA THR A 265 -10.00 -16.17 25.48
C THR A 265 -11.09 -17.20 25.78
N ARG A 266 -10.71 -18.39 26.26
CA ARG A 266 -11.67 -19.21 27.00
C ARG A 266 -12.09 -18.32 28.17
N SER A 267 -13.20 -17.60 28.04
CA SER A 267 -13.86 -16.99 29.18
C SER A 267 -14.12 -18.14 30.14
N SER A 268 -13.38 -18.14 31.24
CA SER A 268 -13.69 -18.97 32.37
C SER A 268 -14.90 -18.34 33.07
N ARG A 269 -15.98 -19.12 33.07
CA ARG A 269 -17.25 -18.96 33.80
C ARG A 269 -18.29 -18.09 33.13
#